data_AF-A0A957HZN8-F1
#
_entry.id   AF-A0A957HZN8-F1
#
_cell.length_a   1.000
_cell.length_b   1.000
_cell.length_c   1.000
_cell.angle_alpha   90.00
_cell.angle_beta   90.00
_cell.angle_gamma   90.00
#
_symmetry.space_group_name_H-M   'P 1'
#
loop_
_entity.id
_entity.type
_entity.pdbx_description
1 polymer ?
#
loop_
_entity_poly.entity_id
_entity_poly.type
_entity_poly.pdbx_seq_one_letter_code
_entity_poly.pdbx_strand_id
1 'polypeptide(L)'
;MNEMGRQRWLVGVLIGIVVILVCGGSGAAAFFLYNQLKEPAPPTPAPAVGDTAVLSEQGLLIVRLVPDGPAVAAGLRRGDIILQVDGQPMTAVDQLQQLIWVHEAGDELALQVLRGNETAVYPLTLADTLPRLGLEILGPGTAVPNAVPARPGPLVISHVVLGSPAEAAGVAVGDVIVAVDQQALLARDELFAAMQDKQPGDTLMLMLRRGTETLLREVILIPHPDDASRGYLGIELAP
;
A
#
# COMPACT_ATOMS: atom_id res chain seq x y z
N MET A 1 35.90 -3.44 45.51
CA MET A 1 35.92 -4.39 44.38
C MET A 1 34.60 -5.14 44.38
N ASN A 2 33.62 -4.99 43.48
CA ASN A 2 33.53 -4.39 42.13
C ASN A 2 32.06 -3.88 41.96
N GLU A 3 31.76 -2.63 41.63
CA GLU A 3 31.79 -2.00 40.29
C GLU A 3 30.76 -2.48 39.24
N MET A 4 29.53 -2.78 39.65
CA MET A 4 28.40 -2.96 38.69
C MET A 4 27.05 -2.39 39.15
N GLY A 5 27.04 -1.41 40.06
CA GLY A 5 25.80 -0.80 40.59
C GLY A 5 25.48 0.63 40.12
N ARG A 6 26.36 1.27 39.33
CA ARG A 6 26.34 2.72 39.11
C ARG A 6 25.99 3.19 37.69
N GLN A 7 25.67 2.27 36.78
CA GLN A 7 25.46 2.56 35.34
C GLN A 7 23.98 2.59 34.90
N ARG A 8 23.02 2.45 35.83
CA ARG A 8 21.57 2.52 35.51
C ARG A 8 20.91 3.88 35.79
N TRP A 9 21.69 4.89 36.17
CA TRP A 9 21.19 6.24 36.51
C TRP A 9 21.73 7.38 35.63
N LEU A 10 22.51 7.08 34.58
CA LEU A 10 23.13 8.12 33.73
C LEU A 10 22.50 8.30 32.34
N VAL A 11 21.58 7.42 31.92
CA VAL A 11 20.86 7.60 30.63
C VAL A 11 19.64 8.51 30.79
N GLY A 12 19.10 8.65 32.01
CA GLY A 12 17.92 9.49 32.30
C GLY A 12 18.20 10.98 32.55
N VAL A 13 19.46 11.40 32.61
CA VAL A 13 19.86 12.80 32.93
C VAL A 13 20.53 13.49 31.74
N LEU A 14 20.85 12.76 30.67
CA LEU A 14 21.49 13.29 29.46
C LEU A 14 20.52 13.76 28.36
N ILE A 15 19.21 13.72 28.60
CA ILE A 15 18.21 14.44 27.78
C ILE A 15 18.01 15.89 28.30
N GLY A 16 18.65 16.25 29.42
CA GLY A 16 18.51 17.56 30.06
C GLY A 16 19.43 18.68 29.53
N ILE A 17 20.39 18.41 28.64
CA ILE A 17 21.37 19.42 28.20
C ILE A 17 21.73 19.18 26.72
N VAL A 18 21.60 20.24 25.90
CA VAL A 18 21.76 20.35 24.42
C VAL A 18 20.40 20.17 23.72
N VAL A 19 19.61 21.21 23.46
CA VAL A 19 19.93 22.37 22.61
C VAL A 19 19.29 23.65 23.18
N ILE A 20 20.09 24.48 23.84
CA ILE A 20 19.88 25.93 23.90
C ILE A 20 21.00 26.53 23.06
N LEU A 21 20.69 26.95 21.84
CA LEU A 21 21.18 28.15 21.13
C LEU A 21 20.93 28.03 19.62
N VAL A 22 19.78 28.52 19.16
CA VAL A 22 19.75 29.35 17.95
C VAL A 22 18.91 30.57 18.27
N CYS A 23 19.55 31.71 18.11
CA CYS A 23 19.07 33.05 18.40
C CYS A 23 17.98 33.44 17.40
N GLY A 24 16.89 34.04 17.89
CA GLY A 24 16.02 34.95 17.14
C GLY A 24 15.25 34.38 15.94
N GLY A 25 14.02 33.92 16.18
CA GLY A 25 13.04 33.72 15.11
C GLY A 25 11.97 32.69 15.47
N SER A 26 10.76 33.17 15.76
CA SER A 26 9.47 32.47 15.68
C SER A 26 9.40 31.03 16.25
N GLY A 27 8.79 30.88 17.43
CA GLY A 27 8.62 29.62 18.18
C GLY A 27 7.78 28.51 17.55
N ALA A 28 7.74 28.38 16.22
CA ALA A 28 7.03 27.33 15.51
C ALA A 28 7.86 26.03 15.33
N ALA A 29 9.19 26.12 15.24
CA ALA A 29 10.03 24.96 14.89
C ALA A 29 10.24 23.94 16.02
N ALA A 30 10.30 24.40 17.28
CA ALA A 30 10.50 23.50 18.42
C ALA A 30 9.22 22.70 18.79
N PHE A 31 8.04 23.24 18.47
CA PHE A 31 6.76 22.56 18.69
C PHE A 31 6.54 21.42 17.68
N PHE A 32 6.99 21.62 16.44
CA PHE A 32 6.86 20.64 15.36
C PHE A 32 7.66 19.36 15.60
N LEU A 33 8.87 19.47 16.16
CA LEU A 33 9.71 18.31 16.45
C LEU A 33 9.23 17.52 17.69
N TYR A 34 8.59 18.19 18.66
CA TYR A 34 8.04 17.54 19.85
C TYR A 34 6.80 16.68 19.55
N ASN A 35 5.97 17.10 18.60
CA ASN A 35 4.75 16.36 18.24
C ASN A 35 5.02 15.14 17.34
N GLN A 36 6.20 15.04 16.72
CA GLN A 36 6.54 14.00 15.74
C GLN A 36 7.17 12.72 16.35
N LEU A 37 7.53 12.74 17.64
CA LEU A 37 8.12 11.61 18.37
C LEU A 37 7.17 10.91 19.35
N LYS A 38 5.91 11.37 19.44
CA LYS A 38 4.91 10.76 20.31
C LYS A 38 4.27 9.61 19.55
N GLU A 39 4.62 8.38 19.89
CA GLU A 39 3.86 7.20 19.46
C GLU A 39 2.38 7.45 19.79
N PRO A 40 1.44 7.29 18.82
CA PRO A 40 0.02 7.49 19.08
C PRO A 40 -0.37 6.55 20.22
N ALA A 41 -1.06 7.10 21.23
CA ALA A 41 -1.50 6.31 22.37
C ALA A 41 -2.31 5.10 21.86
N PRO A 42 -2.14 3.90 22.45
CA PRO A 42 -2.95 2.76 22.08
C PRO A 42 -4.43 3.17 22.19
N PRO A 43 -5.25 2.92 21.15
CA PRO A 43 -6.60 3.43 21.13
C PRO A 43 -7.37 2.87 22.31
N THR A 44 -7.99 3.78 23.07
CA THR A 44 -8.91 3.42 24.14
C THR A 44 -10.05 2.61 23.53
N PRO A 45 -10.41 1.42 24.06
CA PRO A 45 -11.54 0.69 23.54
C PRO A 45 -12.81 1.55 23.68
N ALA A 46 -13.42 1.88 22.55
CA ALA A 46 -14.73 2.50 22.50
C ALA A 46 -15.78 1.56 23.13
N PRO A 47 -16.86 2.09 23.75
CA PRO A 47 -17.90 1.27 24.35
C PRO A 47 -18.47 0.27 23.33
N ALA A 48 -18.65 -0.98 23.77
CA ALA A 48 -19.11 -2.08 22.95
C ALA A 48 -20.47 -1.76 22.32
N VAL A 49 -20.51 -1.66 20.99
CA VAL A 49 -21.75 -1.66 20.21
C VAL A 49 -22.11 -3.12 19.97
N GLY A 50 -23.29 -3.51 20.46
CA GLY A 50 -23.74 -4.89 20.57
C GLY A 50 -24.03 -5.59 19.25
N ASP A 51 -23.86 -6.91 19.34
CA ASP A 51 -24.43 -8.01 18.55
C ASP A 51 -24.01 -8.17 17.08
N THR A 52 -23.15 -9.18 16.93
CA THR A 52 -22.79 -10.02 15.79
C THR A 52 -23.88 -10.25 14.74
N ALA A 53 -23.49 -10.09 13.46
CA ALA A 53 -23.81 -10.94 12.29
C ALA A 53 -24.16 -10.18 11.00
N VAL A 54 -23.29 -9.30 10.47
CA VAL A 54 -23.37 -8.86 9.06
C VAL A 54 -21.96 -8.48 8.54
N LEU A 55 -21.12 -9.47 8.26
CA LEU A 55 -19.70 -9.23 7.90
C LEU A 55 -19.47 -8.80 6.43
N SER A 56 -20.50 -8.42 5.67
CA SER A 56 -20.33 -7.89 4.30
C SER A 56 -21.30 -6.79 3.87
N GLU A 57 -22.27 -6.39 4.72
CA GLU A 57 -23.24 -5.34 4.35
C GLU A 57 -23.08 -4.04 5.15
N GLN A 58 -22.11 -3.97 6.06
CA GLN A 58 -21.94 -2.84 6.97
C GLN A 58 -20.46 -2.44 6.99
N GLY A 59 -20.10 -1.45 6.17
CA GLY A 59 -18.75 -0.88 6.16
C GLY A 59 -18.09 -0.84 4.78
N LEU A 60 -16.94 -0.19 4.73
CA LEU A 60 -16.12 -0.04 3.53
C LEU A 60 -14.85 -0.87 3.64
N LEU A 61 -14.65 -1.79 2.69
CA LEU A 61 -13.49 -2.68 2.70
C LEU A 61 -12.26 -1.97 2.14
N ILE A 62 -11.16 -1.99 2.90
CA ILE A 62 -9.86 -1.50 2.44
C ILE A 62 -9.21 -2.58 1.57
N VAL A 63 -9.19 -2.34 0.26
CA VAL A 63 -8.61 -3.26 -0.72
C VAL A 63 -7.15 -2.95 -1.04
N ARG A 64 -6.77 -1.66 -1.05
CA ARG A 64 -5.38 -1.20 -1.23
C ARG A 64 -5.12 0.09 -0.44
N LEU A 65 -3.85 0.27 -0.09
CA LEU A 65 -3.34 1.47 0.57
C LEU A 65 -2.21 2.03 -0.28
N VAL A 66 -2.14 3.36 -0.37
CA VAL A 66 -1.02 4.08 -0.97
C VAL A 66 0.19 3.95 -0.04
N PRO A 67 1.36 3.49 -0.53
CA PRO A 67 2.59 3.46 0.25
C PRO A 67 2.92 4.84 0.83
N ASP A 68 3.36 4.86 2.10
CA ASP A 68 3.67 6.09 2.85
C ASP A 68 2.49 7.10 2.96
N GLY A 69 1.27 6.65 2.63
CA GLY A 69 0.06 7.46 2.72
C GLY A 69 -0.50 7.54 4.14
N PRO A 70 -1.44 8.48 4.39
CA PRO A 70 -1.96 8.74 5.73
C PRO A 70 -2.68 7.54 6.35
N ALA A 71 -3.33 6.69 5.55
CA ALA A 71 -3.88 5.43 6.05
C ALA A 71 -2.83 4.44 6.57
N VAL A 72 -1.68 4.34 5.90
CA VAL A 72 -0.57 3.50 6.36
C VAL A 72 0.03 4.07 7.64
N ALA A 73 0.21 5.40 7.68
CA ALA A 73 0.69 6.11 8.88
C ALA A 73 -0.27 5.93 10.08
N ALA A 74 -1.57 5.89 9.82
CA ALA A 74 -2.61 5.59 10.82
C ALA A 74 -2.65 4.11 11.26
N GLY A 75 -1.85 3.23 10.66
CA GLY A 75 -1.80 1.81 11.02
C GLY A 75 -2.93 0.95 10.42
N LEU A 76 -3.65 1.49 9.43
CA LEU A 76 -4.64 0.75 8.65
C LEU A 76 -3.96 -0.29 7.77
N ARG A 77 -4.68 -1.36 7.49
CA ARG A 77 -4.18 -2.48 6.72
C ARG A 77 -5.22 -2.92 5.71
N ARG A 78 -4.75 -3.63 4.69
CA ARG A 78 -5.62 -4.29 3.74
C ARG A 78 -6.46 -5.35 4.44
N GLY A 79 -7.74 -5.43 4.10
CA GLY A 79 -8.71 -6.35 4.71
C GLY A 79 -9.42 -5.76 5.93
N ASP A 80 -9.02 -4.58 6.36
CA ASP A 80 -9.76 -3.80 7.35
C ASP A 80 -11.10 -3.33 6.76
N ILE A 81 -12.15 -3.31 7.59
CA ILE A 81 -13.47 -2.81 7.21
C ILE A 81 -13.75 -1.54 8.02
N ILE A 82 -13.88 -0.41 7.35
CA ILE A 82 -14.24 0.86 7.98
C ILE A 82 -15.74 0.85 8.26
N LEU A 83 -16.11 0.85 9.54
CA LEU A 83 -17.50 0.87 9.99
C LEU A 83 -18.02 2.30 10.14
N GLN A 84 -17.19 3.19 10.68
CA GLN A 84 -17.56 4.58 10.94
C GLN A 84 -16.38 5.53 10.73
N VAL A 85 -16.69 6.78 10.38
CA VAL A 85 -15.75 7.92 10.46
C VAL A 85 -16.40 9.02 11.28
N ASP A 86 -15.71 9.49 12.32
CA ASP A 86 -16.20 10.50 13.27
C ASP A 86 -17.59 10.19 13.86
N GLY A 87 -17.83 8.90 14.11
CA GLY A 87 -19.11 8.39 14.62
C GLY A 87 -20.23 8.31 13.57
N GLN A 88 -19.97 8.69 12.32
CA GLN A 88 -20.91 8.51 11.21
C GLN A 88 -20.75 7.12 10.59
N PRO A 89 -21.82 6.33 10.46
CA PRO A 89 -21.76 5.01 9.83
C PRO A 89 -21.44 5.14 8.35
N MET A 90 -20.43 4.39 7.91
CA MET A 90 -19.99 4.36 6.52
C MET A 90 -20.61 3.15 5.84
N THR A 91 -21.64 3.39 5.02
CA THR A 91 -22.33 2.35 4.24
C THR A 91 -22.18 2.55 2.74
N ALA A 92 -21.50 3.59 2.27
CA ALA A 92 -21.20 3.80 0.87
C ALA A 92 -19.88 4.57 0.68
N VAL A 93 -19.17 4.30 -0.42
CA VAL A 93 -17.91 5.00 -0.76
C VAL A 93 -18.17 6.50 -0.93
N ASP A 94 -19.31 6.87 -1.52
CA ASP A 94 -19.70 8.26 -1.74
C ASP A 94 -19.84 9.06 -0.44
N GLN A 95 -20.29 8.43 0.65
CA GLN A 95 -20.40 9.07 1.96
C GLN A 95 -19.03 9.42 2.51
N LEU A 96 -18.08 8.48 2.40
CA LEU A 96 -16.70 8.71 2.81
C LEU A 96 -16.05 9.80 1.94
N GLN A 97 -16.29 9.79 0.63
CA GLN A 97 -15.82 10.86 -0.26
C GLN A 97 -16.38 12.22 0.13
N GLN A 98 -17.69 12.32 0.34
CA GLN A 98 -18.33 13.58 0.78
C GLN A 98 -17.75 14.09 2.09
N LEU A 99 -17.50 13.19 3.04
CA LEU A 99 -16.88 13.53 4.31
C LEU A 99 -15.46 14.09 4.10
N ILE A 100 -14.62 13.44 3.30
CA ILE A 100 -13.28 13.96 2.95
C ILE A 100 -13.35 15.34 2.27
N TRP A 101 -14.40 15.61 1.48
CA TRP A 101 -14.58 16.87 0.76
C TRP A 101 -14.97 18.04 1.65
N VAL A 102 -15.68 17.78 2.76
CA VAL A 102 -16.06 18.82 3.72
C VAL A 102 -14.99 19.07 4.78
N HIS A 103 -13.98 18.20 4.86
CA HIS A 103 -12.84 18.32 5.76
C HIS A 103 -11.60 18.94 5.06
N GLU A 104 -10.80 19.66 5.83
CA GLU A 104 -9.57 20.29 5.34
C GLU A 104 -8.38 19.33 5.46
N ALA A 105 -7.35 19.58 4.65
CA ALA A 105 -6.09 18.86 4.81
C ALA A 105 -5.48 19.19 6.18
N GLY A 106 -5.02 18.16 6.90
CA GLY A 106 -4.55 18.29 8.27
C GLY A 106 -5.62 17.98 9.33
N ASP A 107 -6.90 17.83 8.96
CA ASP A 107 -7.93 17.38 9.88
C ASP A 107 -7.67 15.93 10.34
N GLU A 108 -7.88 15.68 11.64
CA GLU A 108 -7.86 14.33 12.21
C GLU A 108 -9.26 13.72 12.17
N LEU A 109 -9.38 12.57 11.51
CA LEU A 109 -10.58 11.76 11.45
C LEU A 109 -10.42 10.53 12.35
N ALA A 110 -11.46 10.18 13.09
CA ALA A 110 -11.52 8.96 13.90
C ALA A 110 -12.20 7.84 13.11
N LEU A 111 -11.43 6.88 12.60
CA LEU A 111 -11.96 5.74 11.85
C LEU A 111 -12.21 4.55 12.78
N GLN A 112 -13.46 4.13 12.91
CA GLN A 112 -13.78 2.86 13.54
C GLN A 112 -13.62 1.74 12.52
N VAL A 113 -12.74 0.79 12.80
CA VAL A 113 -12.32 -0.25 11.87
C VAL A 113 -12.46 -1.62 12.51
N LEU A 114 -13.05 -2.54 11.77
CA LEU A 114 -13.09 -3.96 12.08
C LEU A 114 -11.92 -4.68 11.40
N ARG A 115 -11.13 -5.41 12.19
CA ARG A 115 -10.04 -6.27 11.72
C ARG A 115 -10.25 -7.67 12.28
N GLY A 116 -10.62 -8.61 11.42
CA GLY A 116 -11.06 -9.93 11.86
C GLY A 116 -12.36 -9.82 12.66
N ASN A 117 -12.31 -10.09 13.96
CA ASN A 117 -13.46 -9.96 14.87
C ASN A 117 -13.30 -8.82 15.89
N GLU A 118 -12.25 -8.00 15.78
CA GLU A 118 -11.95 -6.93 16.72
C GLU A 118 -12.19 -5.56 16.08
N THR A 119 -12.86 -4.68 16.82
CA THR A 119 -13.10 -3.30 16.40
C THR A 119 -12.16 -2.37 17.15
N ALA A 120 -11.43 -1.53 16.42
CA ALA A 120 -10.53 -0.52 16.97
C ALA A 120 -10.75 0.84 16.29
N VAL A 121 -10.44 1.92 17.00
CA VAL A 121 -10.51 3.28 16.46
C VAL A 121 -9.10 3.73 16.08
N TYR A 122 -8.94 4.21 14.86
CA TYR A 122 -7.68 4.71 14.32
C TYR A 122 -7.80 6.20 14.02
N PRO A 123 -7.01 7.07 14.68
CA PRO A 123 -6.89 8.45 14.27
C PRO A 123 -6.12 8.52 12.95
N LEU A 124 -6.62 9.28 11.99
CA LEU A 124 -6.01 9.48 10.68
C LEU A 124 -6.03 10.96 10.33
N THR A 125 -4.87 11.50 9.99
CA THR A 125 -4.74 12.88 9.52
C THR A 125 -4.89 12.92 8.00
N LEU A 126 -5.76 13.79 7.48
CA LEU A 126 -5.91 13.98 6.04
C LEU A 126 -4.66 14.62 5.42
N ALA A 127 -4.16 14.04 4.32
CA ALA A 127 -3.07 14.65 3.56
C ALA A 127 -3.58 15.82 2.70
N ASP A 128 -2.69 16.76 2.34
CA ASP A 128 -3.01 17.82 1.37
C ASP A 128 -3.10 17.30 -0.07
N THR A 129 -2.43 16.18 -0.34
CA THR A 129 -2.32 15.54 -1.65
C THR A 129 -3.41 14.50 -1.88
N LEU A 130 -3.94 14.41 -3.11
CA LEU A 130 -4.85 13.33 -3.50
C LEU A 130 -4.10 12.02 -3.79
N PRO A 131 -4.64 10.85 -3.40
CA PRO A 131 -5.83 10.66 -2.57
C PRO A 131 -5.57 11.03 -1.09
N ARG A 132 -6.41 11.89 -0.51
CA ARG A 132 -6.22 12.47 0.83
C ARG A 132 -6.17 11.46 1.97
N LEU A 133 -6.81 10.30 1.80
CA LEU A 133 -6.75 9.17 2.74
C LEU A 133 -5.65 8.16 2.39
N GLY A 134 -5.08 8.20 1.19
CA GLY A 134 -4.19 7.14 0.73
C GLY A 134 -4.87 5.78 0.61
N LEU A 135 -6.17 5.74 0.28
CA LEU A 135 -6.97 4.52 0.21
C LEU A 135 -7.59 4.33 -1.18
N GLU A 136 -7.60 3.08 -1.65
CA GLU A 136 -8.55 2.61 -2.67
C GLU A 136 -9.56 1.70 -1.97
N ILE A 137 -10.86 2.05 -2.09
CA ILE A 137 -11.93 1.52 -1.24
C ILE A 137 -13.03 0.93 -2.10
N LEU A 138 -13.60 -0.18 -1.64
CA LEU A 138 -14.72 -0.84 -2.27
C LEU A 138 -15.97 -0.72 -1.37
N GLY A 139 -17.11 -0.33 -1.96
CA GLY A 139 -18.39 -0.14 -1.25
C GLY A 139 -19.17 -1.44 -1.02
N PRO A 140 -20.11 -1.47 -0.06
CA PRO A 140 -20.90 -2.67 0.22
C PRO A 140 -21.81 -3.03 -0.96
N GLY A 141 -22.03 -4.34 -1.16
CA GLY A 141 -22.85 -4.86 -2.25
C GLY A 141 -22.21 -4.82 -3.63
N THR A 142 -20.97 -4.31 -3.76
CA THR A 142 -20.20 -4.55 -4.98
C THR A 142 -19.78 -6.02 -5.00
N ALA A 143 -20.28 -6.76 -5.99
CA ALA A 143 -19.81 -8.10 -6.26
C ALA A 143 -18.31 -8.01 -6.50
N VAL A 144 -17.52 -8.59 -5.59
CA VAL A 144 -16.09 -8.83 -5.83
C VAL A 144 -16.06 -9.77 -7.03
N PRO A 145 -15.59 -9.36 -8.24
CA PRO A 145 -15.32 -10.35 -9.27
C PRO A 145 -14.15 -11.17 -8.71
N ASN A 146 -14.48 -12.33 -8.13
CA ASN A 146 -13.59 -13.32 -7.54
C ASN A 146 -12.39 -12.76 -6.74
N ALA A 147 -12.51 -12.80 -5.42
CA ALA A 147 -11.38 -12.78 -4.47
C ALA A 147 -10.18 -11.94 -4.91
N VAL A 148 -10.14 -10.65 -4.57
CA VAL A 148 -8.89 -9.87 -4.70
C VAL A 148 -7.81 -10.65 -3.95
N PRO A 149 -6.84 -11.29 -4.63
CA PRO A 149 -5.90 -12.19 -3.97
C PRO A 149 -5.12 -11.38 -2.96
N ALA A 150 -4.99 -11.90 -1.73
CA ALA A 150 -4.28 -11.29 -0.64
C ALA A 150 -2.88 -10.86 -1.11
N ARG A 151 -2.74 -9.58 -1.44
CA ARG A 151 -1.56 -8.97 -2.08
C ARG A 151 -1.12 -9.71 -3.36
N PRO A 152 -1.47 -9.22 -4.56
CA PRO A 152 -0.66 -9.51 -5.73
C PRO A 152 0.79 -9.18 -5.39
N GLY A 153 1.66 -10.20 -5.35
CA GLY A 153 3.08 -9.99 -5.18
C GLY A 153 3.64 -9.24 -6.38
N PRO A 154 4.79 -8.56 -6.25
CA PRO A 154 5.49 -8.03 -7.42
C PRO A 154 5.68 -9.14 -8.45
N LEU A 155 5.53 -8.82 -9.74
CA LEU A 155 5.77 -9.76 -10.84
C LEU A 155 7.28 -9.97 -11.03
N VAL A 156 7.89 -10.65 -10.05
CA VAL A 156 9.32 -10.95 -10.05
C VAL A 156 9.57 -12.09 -11.01
N ILE A 157 10.51 -11.89 -11.92
CA ILE A 157 10.96 -12.92 -12.84
C ILE A 157 11.88 -13.88 -12.08
N SER A 158 11.47 -15.14 -11.96
CA SER A 158 12.25 -16.20 -11.32
C SER A 158 13.17 -16.91 -12.31
N HIS A 159 12.76 -16.99 -13.57
CA HIS A 159 13.51 -17.67 -14.62
C HIS A 159 13.26 -17.03 -15.98
N VAL A 160 14.29 -17.01 -16.82
CA VAL A 160 14.23 -16.54 -18.21
C VAL A 160 14.73 -17.70 -19.08
N VAL A 161 13.93 -18.06 -20.09
CA VAL A 161 14.23 -19.20 -20.95
C VAL A 161 15.31 -18.83 -21.97
N LEU A 162 16.32 -19.69 -22.11
CA LEU A 162 17.40 -19.53 -23.09
C LEU A 162 16.85 -19.55 -24.52
N GLY A 163 17.27 -18.59 -25.34
CA GLY A 163 16.78 -18.39 -26.71
C GLY A 163 15.40 -17.73 -26.80
N SER A 164 14.82 -17.26 -25.69
CA SER A 164 13.54 -16.57 -25.69
C SER A 164 13.65 -15.09 -26.07
N PRO A 165 12.53 -14.44 -26.45
CA PRO A 165 12.50 -13.01 -26.68
C PRO A 165 12.87 -12.18 -25.44
N ALA A 166 12.45 -12.61 -24.25
CA ALA A 166 12.82 -11.93 -23.02
C ALA A 166 14.34 -11.96 -22.78
N GLU A 167 14.99 -13.09 -23.03
CA GLU A 167 16.46 -13.16 -22.96
C GLU A 167 17.11 -12.21 -23.97
N ALA A 168 16.65 -12.22 -25.23
CA ALA A 168 17.17 -11.37 -26.28
C ALA A 168 17.02 -9.86 -25.95
N ALA A 169 15.95 -9.51 -25.23
CA ALA A 169 15.71 -8.15 -24.73
C ALA A 169 16.49 -7.82 -23.44
N GLY A 170 17.31 -8.74 -22.92
CA GLY A 170 18.13 -8.52 -21.72
C GLY A 170 17.33 -8.47 -20.42
N VAL A 171 16.13 -9.07 -20.41
CA VAL A 171 15.37 -9.35 -19.20
C VAL A 171 16.14 -10.36 -18.36
N ALA A 172 16.24 -10.11 -17.05
CA ALA A 172 17.01 -10.95 -16.14
C ALA A 172 16.16 -11.44 -14.96
N VAL A 173 16.64 -12.52 -14.34
CA VAL A 173 16.09 -13.02 -13.08
C VAL A 173 16.21 -11.95 -12.00
N GLY A 174 15.13 -11.76 -11.24
CA GLY A 174 15.01 -10.73 -10.21
C GLY A 174 14.42 -9.41 -10.71
N ASP A 175 14.28 -9.22 -12.02
CA ASP A 175 13.54 -8.08 -12.56
C ASP A 175 12.07 -8.15 -12.15
N VAL A 176 11.49 -7.00 -11.84
CA VAL A 176 10.05 -6.89 -11.54
C VAL A 176 9.35 -6.26 -12.72
N ILE A 177 8.38 -6.95 -13.30
CA ILE A 177 7.54 -6.37 -14.35
C ILE A 177 6.56 -5.40 -13.69
N VAL A 178 6.61 -4.14 -14.11
CA VAL A 178 5.74 -3.08 -13.57
C VAL A 178 4.67 -2.67 -14.58
N ALA A 179 4.93 -2.80 -15.88
CA ALA A 179 3.96 -2.54 -16.93
C ALA A 179 4.27 -3.31 -18.21
N VAL A 180 3.23 -3.52 -19.00
CA VAL A 180 3.30 -3.99 -20.39
C VAL A 180 2.59 -2.95 -21.25
N ASP A 181 3.24 -2.50 -22.32
CA ASP A 181 2.81 -1.41 -23.17
C ASP A 181 2.48 -0.14 -22.36
N GLN A 182 1.22 0.26 -22.29
CA GLN A 182 0.74 1.39 -21.48
C GLN A 182 -0.04 0.94 -20.23
N GLN A 183 -0.10 -0.37 -19.97
CA GLN A 183 -0.89 -0.93 -18.89
C GLN A 183 0.01 -1.32 -17.71
N ALA A 184 -0.20 -0.64 -16.58
CA ALA A 184 0.42 -1.01 -15.32
C ALA A 184 -0.05 -2.41 -14.91
N LEU A 185 0.89 -3.24 -14.46
CA LEU A 185 0.61 -4.60 -14.03
C LEU A 185 0.88 -4.76 -12.55
N LEU A 186 -0.11 -5.31 -11.86
CA LEU A 186 -0.08 -5.57 -10.43
C LEU A 186 -0.17 -7.06 -10.14
N ALA A 187 -0.74 -7.87 -11.04
CA ALA A 187 -0.98 -9.30 -10.82
C ALA A 187 -0.65 -10.17 -12.04
N ARG A 188 -0.43 -11.46 -11.80
CA ARG A 188 -0.11 -12.45 -12.84
C ARG A 188 -1.23 -12.57 -13.87
N ASP A 189 -2.48 -12.49 -13.41
CA ASP A 189 -3.67 -12.57 -14.27
C ASP A 189 -3.72 -11.38 -15.25
N GLU A 190 -3.26 -10.20 -14.84
CA GLU A 190 -3.22 -9.02 -15.70
C GLU A 190 -2.15 -9.16 -16.79
N LEU A 191 -0.99 -9.74 -16.45
CA LEU A 191 0.04 -10.08 -17.44
C LEU A 191 -0.50 -11.13 -18.44
N PHE A 192 -1.18 -12.16 -17.94
CA PHE A 192 -1.76 -13.20 -18.77
C PHE A 192 -2.81 -12.62 -19.73
N ALA A 193 -3.71 -11.77 -19.21
CA ALA A 193 -4.70 -11.08 -20.01
C ALA A 193 -4.06 -10.16 -21.06
N ALA A 194 -3.02 -9.41 -20.70
CA ALA A 194 -2.28 -8.55 -21.64
C ALA A 194 -1.60 -9.34 -22.77
N MET A 195 -1.23 -10.59 -22.52
CA MET A 195 -0.61 -11.50 -23.49
C MET A 195 -1.64 -12.31 -24.29
N GLN A 196 -2.91 -12.37 -23.86
CA GLN A 196 -3.91 -13.29 -24.41
C GLN A 196 -4.20 -13.04 -25.89
N ASP A 197 -4.26 -11.77 -26.29
CA ASP A 197 -4.58 -11.36 -27.66
C ASP A 197 -3.32 -11.13 -28.52
N LYS A 198 -2.13 -11.35 -27.96
CA LYS A 198 -0.85 -11.07 -28.64
C LYS A 198 -0.42 -12.24 -29.52
N GLN A 199 0.02 -11.92 -30.73
CA GLN A 199 0.44 -12.87 -31.74
C GLN A 199 1.98 -12.90 -31.88
N PRO A 200 2.52 -13.98 -32.48
CA PRO A 200 3.93 -14.00 -32.87
C PRO A 200 4.23 -12.85 -33.84
N GLY A 201 5.35 -12.17 -33.62
CA GLY A 201 5.75 -10.98 -34.36
C GLY A 201 5.25 -9.66 -33.76
N ASP A 202 4.30 -9.70 -32.82
CA ASP A 202 3.90 -8.50 -32.10
C ASP A 202 5.06 -7.95 -31.28
N THR A 203 5.16 -6.62 -31.28
CA THR A 203 6.12 -5.89 -30.46
C THR A 203 5.45 -5.51 -29.15
N LEU A 204 6.11 -5.84 -28.05
CA LEU A 204 5.62 -5.65 -26.69
C LEU A 204 6.62 -4.82 -25.90
N MET A 205 6.15 -3.76 -25.28
CA MET A 205 7.00 -2.87 -24.50
C MET A 205 6.93 -3.24 -23.02
N LEU A 206 8.01 -3.80 -22.48
CA LEU A 206 8.12 -4.13 -21.06
C LEU A 206 8.74 -2.97 -20.28
N MET A 207 8.04 -2.54 -19.24
CA MET A 207 8.63 -1.72 -18.20
C MET A 207 8.98 -2.61 -17.03
N LEU A 208 10.27 -2.67 -16.72
CA LEU A 208 10.87 -3.51 -15.69
C LEU A 208 11.49 -2.63 -14.62
N ARG A 209 11.57 -3.15 -13.40
CA ARG A 209 12.31 -2.55 -12.31
C ARG A 209 13.42 -3.48 -11.86
N ARG A 210 14.67 -3.00 -11.93
CA ARG A 210 15.88 -3.70 -11.48
C ARG A 210 16.50 -2.87 -10.36
N GLY A 211 16.27 -3.28 -9.11
CA GLY A 211 16.63 -2.47 -7.94
C GLY A 211 15.83 -1.16 -7.91
N THR A 212 16.52 -0.02 -8.01
CA THR A 212 15.91 1.33 -8.07
C THR A 212 15.76 1.85 -9.49
N GLU A 213 16.31 1.15 -10.49
CA GLU A 213 16.26 1.58 -11.88
C GLU A 213 15.03 1.02 -12.58
N THR A 214 14.43 1.85 -13.44
CA THR A 214 13.36 1.44 -14.34
C THR A 214 13.95 1.24 -15.73
N LEU A 215 13.77 0.05 -16.27
CA LEU A 215 14.26 -0.36 -17.58
C LEU A 215 13.08 -0.51 -18.54
N LEU A 216 13.16 0.13 -19.70
CA LEU A 216 12.23 -0.10 -20.79
C LEU A 216 12.87 -1.09 -21.77
N ARG A 217 12.13 -2.13 -22.16
CA ARG A 217 12.59 -3.17 -23.09
C ARG A 217 11.54 -3.45 -24.13
N GLU A 218 11.94 -3.34 -25.39
CA GLU A 218 11.14 -3.76 -26.52
C GLU A 218 11.37 -5.23 -26.77
N VAL A 219 10.30 -6.01 -26.89
CA VAL A 219 10.37 -7.46 -27.08
C VAL A 219 9.48 -7.87 -28.24
N ILE A 220 10.04 -8.58 -29.22
CA ILE A 220 9.29 -9.12 -30.34
C ILE A 220 8.92 -10.57 -30.00
N LEU A 221 7.62 -10.84 -29.89
CA LEU A 221 7.14 -12.15 -29.48
C LEU A 221 7.40 -13.20 -30.56
N ILE A 222 7.73 -14.41 -30.15
CA ILE A 222 7.88 -15.57 -31.06
C ILE A 222 6.71 -16.54 -30.88
N PRO A 223 6.52 -17.53 -31.77
CA PRO A 223 5.50 -18.56 -31.59
C PRO A 223 5.70 -19.35 -30.29
N HIS A 224 4.64 -19.57 -29.52
CA HIS A 224 4.69 -20.42 -28.33
C HIS A 224 5.01 -21.87 -28.71
N PRO A 225 5.92 -22.55 -27.96
CA PRO A 225 6.33 -23.92 -28.29
C PRO A 225 5.15 -24.89 -28.44
N ASP A 226 4.15 -24.79 -27.56
CA ASP A 226 2.95 -25.65 -27.57
C ASP A 226 1.81 -25.13 -28.46
N ASP A 227 1.82 -23.84 -28.81
CA ASP A 227 0.74 -23.19 -29.58
C ASP A 227 1.30 -22.08 -30.46
N ALA A 228 1.57 -22.41 -31.72
CA ALA A 228 2.19 -21.48 -32.66
C ALA A 228 1.33 -20.23 -32.96
N SER A 229 0.05 -20.19 -32.57
CA SER A 229 -0.81 -19.02 -32.76
C SER A 229 -0.66 -17.96 -31.67
N ARG A 230 -0.01 -18.30 -30.54
CA ARG A 230 0.14 -17.41 -29.38
C ARG A 230 1.55 -16.82 -29.31
N GLY A 231 1.63 -15.54 -28.97
CA GLY A 231 2.90 -14.88 -28.68
C GLY A 231 3.55 -15.44 -27.42
N TYR A 232 4.86 -15.68 -27.48
CA TYR A 232 5.65 -16.23 -26.40
C TYR A 232 6.77 -15.27 -26.00
N LEU A 233 6.80 -14.96 -24.70
CA LEU A 233 7.79 -14.07 -24.10
C LEU A 233 8.99 -14.85 -23.52
N GLY A 234 8.75 -16.05 -22.97
CA GLY A 234 9.78 -16.93 -22.39
C GLY A 234 10.31 -16.51 -21.02
N ILE A 235 9.41 -16.12 -20.12
CA ILE A 235 9.71 -15.84 -18.72
C ILE A 235 8.86 -16.73 -17.81
N GLU A 236 9.37 -16.97 -16.61
CA GLU A 236 8.59 -17.53 -15.50
C GLU A 236 8.62 -16.56 -14.33
N LEU A 237 7.47 -16.46 -13.66
CA LEU A 237 7.30 -15.60 -12.51
C LEU A 237 7.45 -16.41 -11.22
N ALA A 238 8.05 -15.78 -10.21
CA ALA A 238 8.09 -16.29 -8.85
C ALA A 238 6.66 -16.59 -8.34
N PRO A 239 6.49 -17.64 -7.53
CA PRO A 239 5.20 -18.03 -6.96
C PRO A 239 4.63 -16.95 -6.04
#